data_AF-A0A0N4THV3-F1
#
_entry.id   AF-A0A0N4THV3-F1
#
_cell.length_a   1.000
_cell.length_b   1.000
_cell.length_c   1.000
_cell.angle_alpha   90.00
_cell.angle_beta   90.00
_cell.angle_gamma   90.00
#
_symmetry.space_group_name_H-M   'P 1'
#
loop_
_entity.id
_entity.type
_entity.pdbx_description
1 polymer ?
#
loop_
_entity_poly.entity_id
_entity_poly.type
_entity_poly.pdbx_seq_one_letter_code
_entity_poly.pdbx_strand_id
1 'polypeptide(L)'
;EKIPGDLRIWSSQKIRAAQTAQQLSDLAAHIEFLKVLDEIDAGICEGLTYTDFEERYPKQFADRDRDKYHYRYPSGESYEDLVGRLEPVIMELERQSNVLVVS
;
A
#
# COMPACT_ATOMS: atom_id res chain seq x y z
N GLU A 1 27.62 17.31 9.56
CA GLU A 1 27.33 16.32 10.62
C GLU A 1 26.23 15.39 10.15
N LYS A 2 26.53 14.09 9.98
CA LYS A 2 25.47 13.09 9.83
C LYS A 2 24.98 12.79 11.24
N ILE A 3 23.86 13.38 11.66
CA ILE A 3 23.09 12.77 12.74
C ILE A 3 22.64 11.42 12.17
N PRO A 4 23.03 10.26 12.70
CA PRO A 4 22.34 9.02 12.37
C PRO A 4 20.98 9.16 13.04
N GLY A 5 20.05 9.82 12.34
CA GLY A 5 18.72 10.09 12.87
C GLY A 5 18.03 8.76 13.10
N ASP A 6 17.27 8.63 14.17
CA ASP A 6 16.47 7.43 14.48
C ASP A 6 15.37 7.13 13.43
N LEU A 7 15.45 7.78 12.26
CA LEU A 7 14.51 7.68 11.15
C LEU A 7 14.37 6.22 10.77
N ARG A 8 13.17 5.71 10.95
CA ARG A 8 12.76 4.39 10.48
C ARG A 8 12.02 4.57 9.17
N ILE A 9 12.38 3.79 8.17
CA ILE A 9 11.64 3.75 6.91
C ILE A 9 10.89 2.43 6.85
N TRP A 10 9.57 2.49 6.67
CA TRP A 10 8.76 1.32 6.35
C TRP A 10 8.27 1.43 4.92
N SER A 11 8.49 0.41 4.13
CA SER A 11 8.17 0.41 2.72
C SER A 11 7.29 -0.79 2.34
N SER A 12 6.44 -0.64 1.33
CA SER A 12 5.82 -1.80 0.69
C SER A 12 6.86 -2.66 -0.04
N GLN A 13 6.48 -3.87 -0.41
CA GLN A 13 7.35 -4.79 -1.17
C GLN A 13 7.30 -4.54 -2.67
N LYS A 14 6.45 -3.60 -3.13
CA LYS A 14 6.35 -3.22 -4.54
C LYS A 14 7.64 -2.51 -4.97
N ILE A 15 8.12 -2.86 -6.17
CA ILE A 15 9.41 -2.39 -6.72
C ILE A 15 9.58 -0.88 -6.63
N ARG A 16 8.53 -0.11 -6.94
CA ARG A 16 8.56 1.36 -6.91
C ARG A 16 8.88 1.90 -5.52
N ALA A 17 8.12 1.46 -4.52
CA ALA A 17 8.31 1.86 -3.13
C ALA A 17 9.67 1.38 -2.59
N ALA A 18 10.01 0.12 -2.86
CA ALA A 18 11.26 -0.46 -2.38
C ALA A 18 12.49 0.25 -2.95
N GLN A 19 12.48 0.61 -4.24
CA GLN A 19 13.55 1.40 -4.86
C GLN A 19 13.66 2.81 -4.25
N THR A 20 12.53 3.48 -4.01
CA THR A 20 12.52 4.79 -3.35
C THR A 20 13.07 4.72 -1.93
N ALA A 21 12.64 3.75 -1.13
CA ALA A 21 13.15 3.54 0.22
C ALA A 21 14.66 3.26 0.21
N GLN A 22 15.13 2.44 -0.74
CA GLN A 22 16.54 2.10 -0.87
C GLN A 22 17.42 3.31 -1.21
N GLN A 23 16.90 4.30 -1.94
CA GLN A 23 17.63 5.56 -2.21
C GLN A 23 17.82 6.43 -0.97
N LEU A 24 17.06 6.18 0.10
CA LEU A 24 17.11 6.91 1.36
C LEU A 24 17.91 6.18 2.45
N SER A 25 18.59 5.07 2.11
CA SER A 25 19.30 4.23 3.10
C SER A 25 20.38 4.97 3.88
N ASP A 26 20.98 6.01 3.30
CA ASP A 26 22.00 6.82 3.98
C ASP A 26 21.44 7.71 5.09
N LEU A 27 20.12 7.91 5.11
CA LEU A 27 19.39 8.75 6.07
C LEU A 27 18.67 7.92 7.13
N ALA A 28 18.47 6.62 6.91
CA ALA A 28 17.67 5.74 7.74
C ALA A 28 18.52 4.96 8.73
N ALA A 29 18.05 4.83 9.97
CA ALA A 29 18.59 3.87 10.93
C ALA A 29 18.20 2.43 10.58
N HIS A 30 16.98 2.25 10.07
CA HIS A 30 16.46 0.95 9.65
C HIS A 30 15.45 1.11 8.50
N ILE A 31 15.47 0.16 7.54
CA ILE A 31 14.46 0.04 6.49
C ILE A 31 13.76 -1.32 6.63
N GLU A 32 12.43 -1.33 6.74
CA GLU A 32 11.60 -2.54 6.79
C GLU A 32 10.70 -2.62 5.55
N PHE A 33 10.61 -3.80 4.94
CA PHE A 33 9.74 -4.04 3.77
C PHE A 33 8.52 -4.86 4.18
N LEU A 34 7.41 -4.17 4.45
CA LEU A 34 6.18 -4.71 5.01
C LEU A 34 5.19 -5.02 3.89
N LYS A 35 4.85 -6.30 3.69
CA LYS A 35 3.84 -6.73 2.71
C LYS A 35 2.47 -6.09 2.97
N VAL A 36 2.15 -5.82 4.23
CA VAL A 36 0.90 -5.15 4.64
C VAL A 36 0.80 -3.69 4.18
N LEU A 37 1.88 -3.11 3.64
CA LEU A 37 1.87 -1.79 3.00
C LEU A 37 1.71 -1.85 1.47
N ASP A 38 1.66 -3.04 0.87
CA ASP A 38 1.42 -3.17 -0.56
C ASP A 38 0.10 -2.48 -0.95
N GLU A 39 0.05 -1.90 -2.14
CA GLU A 39 -1.17 -1.34 -2.72
C GLU A 39 -2.31 -2.38 -2.74
N ILE A 40 -3.55 -1.89 -2.73
CA ILE A 40 -4.75 -2.74 -2.83
C ILE A 40 -4.64 -3.73 -4.00
N ASP A 41 -4.91 -5.00 -3.74
CA ASP A 41 -4.90 -6.05 -4.77
C ASP A 41 -6.15 -5.95 -5.65
N ALA A 42 -5.98 -5.60 -6.93
CA ALA A 42 -7.08 -5.53 -7.89
C ALA A 42 -7.48 -6.91 -8.46
N GLY A 43 -6.83 -8.00 -8.03
CA GLY A 43 -7.12 -9.37 -8.40
C GLY A 43 -7.09 -9.58 -9.92
N ILE A 44 -8.19 -10.04 -10.50
CA ILE A 44 -8.29 -10.24 -11.96
C ILE A 44 -8.21 -8.95 -12.78
N CYS A 45 -8.30 -7.78 -12.12
CA CYS A 45 -8.23 -6.47 -12.73
C CYS A 45 -6.82 -5.85 -12.68
N GLU A 46 -5.82 -6.56 -12.14
CA GLU A 46 -4.43 -6.12 -12.13
C GLU A 46 -3.90 -5.83 -13.54
N GLY A 47 -3.18 -4.71 -13.69
CA GLY A 47 -2.60 -4.27 -14.95
C GLY A 47 -3.59 -3.66 -15.96
N LEU A 48 -4.88 -3.58 -15.64
CA LEU A 48 -5.86 -2.89 -16.49
C LEU A 48 -5.84 -1.38 -16.25
N THR A 49 -6.07 -0.62 -17.32
CA THR A 49 -6.47 0.79 -17.18
C THR A 49 -7.91 0.88 -16.70
N TYR A 50 -8.32 2.04 -16.19
CA TYR A 50 -9.73 2.26 -15.81
C TYR A 50 -10.67 2.07 -17.01
N THR A 51 -10.27 2.52 -18.20
CA THR A 51 -11.03 2.34 -19.44
C THR A 51 -11.15 0.86 -19.80
N ASP A 52 -10.05 0.09 -19.77
CA ASP A 52 -10.09 -1.36 -19.98
C ASP A 52 -10.98 -2.07 -18.94
N PHE A 53 -10.95 -1.62 -17.69
CA PHE A 53 -11.77 -2.19 -16.62
C PHE A 53 -13.26 -1.97 -16.86
N GLU A 54 -13.65 -0.75 -17.24
CA GLU A 54 -15.04 -0.40 -17.60
C GLU A 54 -15.53 -1.21 -18.82
N GLU A 55 -14.71 -1.31 -19.86
CA GLU A 55 -15.07 -2.04 -21.09
C GLU A 55 -15.18 -3.55 -20.88
N ARG A 56 -14.22 -4.16 -20.15
CA ARG A 56 -14.17 -5.63 -19.96
C ARG A 56 -15.10 -6.11 -18.85
N TYR A 57 -15.29 -5.31 -17.81
CA TYR A 57 -16.04 -5.68 -16.62
C TYR A 57 -17.03 -4.56 -16.21
N PRO A 58 -17.99 -4.19 -17.08
CA PRO A 58 -18.86 -3.02 -16.87
C PRO A 58 -19.73 -3.14 -15.61
N LYS A 59 -20.16 -4.36 -15.27
CA LYS A 59 -20.94 -4.61 -14.06
C LYS A 59 -20.10 -4.38 -12.81
N GLN A 60 -18.88 -4.92 -12.78
CA GLN A 60 -17.94 -4.76 -11.67
C GLN A 60 -17.55 -3.29 -11.49
N PHE A 61 -17.33 -2.57 -12.60
CA PHE A 61 -17.08 -1.13 -12.58
C PHE A 61 -18.23 -0.37 -11.91
N ALA A 62 -19.48 -0.63 -12.33
CA ALA A 62 -20.66 0.00 -11.74
C ALA A 62 -20.88 -0.40 -10.27
N ASP A 63 -20.64 -1.66 -9.90
CA ASP A 63 -20.75 -2.14 -8.52
C ASP A 63 -19.70 -1.48 -7.62
N ARG A 64 -18.47 -1.30 -8.11
CA ARG A 64 -17.41 -0.55 -7.42
C ARG A 64 -17.75 0.93 -7.25
N ASP A 65 -18.33 1.56 -8.27
CA ASP A 65 -18.72 2.97 -8.19
C ASP A 65 -19.88 3.20 -7.23
N ARG A 66 -20.78 2.22 -7.09
CA ARG A 66 -21.90 2.28 -6.13
C ARG A 66 -21.42 2.20 -4.68
N ASP A 67 -20.46 1.34 -4.38
CA ASP A 67 -19.92 1.16 -3.03
C ASP A 67 -18.43 0.84 -3.06
N LYS A 68 -17.61 1.88 -3.25
CA LYS A 68 -16.16 1.74 -3.39
C LYS A 68 -15.49 1.15 -2.15
N TYR A 69 -16.06 1.37 -0.95
CA TYR A 69 -15.43 0.93 0.29
C TYR A 69 -15.57 -0.58 0.50
N HIS A 70 -16.78 -1.12 0.34
CA HIS A 70 -17.05 -2.55 0.56
C HIS A 70 -16.89 -3.41 -0.71
N TYR A 71 -16.81 -2.80 -1.90
CA TYR A 71 -16.56 -3.55 -3.12
C TYR A 71 -15.21 -4.27 -3.04
N ARG A 72 -15.25 -5.60 -3.15
CA ARG A 72 -14.06 -6.45 -3.21
C ARG A 72 -13.81 -6.87 -4.66
N TYR A 73 -12.62 -6.60 -5.16
CA TYR A 73 -12.20 -7.09 -6.47
C TYR A 73 -12.24 -8.63 -6.50
N PRO A 74 -12.70 -9.27 -7.59
CA PRO A 74 -12.65 -10.72 -7.71
C PRO A 74 -11.20 -11.21 -7.61
N SER A 75 -10.94 -12.13 -6.67
CA SER A 75 -9.60 -12.61 -6.31
C SER A 75 -8.64 -11.50 -5.83
N GLY A 76 -9.16 -10.40 -5.32
CA GLY A 76 -8.41 -9.27 -4.77
C GLY A 76 -9.00 -8.77 -3.46
N GLU A 77 -8.83 -7.47 -3.19
CA GLU A 77 -9.17 -6.82 -1.94
C GLU A 77 -10.29 -5.78 -2.08
N SER A 78 -10.89 -5.40 -0.96
CA SER A 78 -11.71 -4.19 -0.77
C SER A 78 -10.95 -3.17 0.08
N TYR A 79 -11.45 -1.93 0.19
CA TYR A 79 -10.88 -0.98 1.15
C TYR A 79 -11.12 -1.41 2.60
N GLU A 80 -12.18 -2.15 2.88
CA GLU A 80 -12.42 -2.76 4.18
C GLU A 80 -11.31 -3.78 4.53
N ASP A 81 -10.90 -4.64 3.59
CA ASP A 81 -9.76 -5.55 3.76
C ASP A 81 -8.46 -4.78 4.02
N LEU A 82 -8.24 -3.72 3.24
CA LEU A 82 -7.07 -2.86 3.37
C LEU A 82 -6.96 -2.24 4.77
N VAL A 83 -8.08 -1.73 5.30
CA VAL A 83 -8.15 -1.20 6.67
C VAL A 83 -7.82 -2.31 7.68
N GLY A 84 -8.40 -3.50 7.53
CA GLY A 84 -8.14 -4.63 8.43
C GLY A 84 -6.66 -5.04 8.47
N ARG A 85 -5.98 -5.11 7.31
CA ARG A 85 -4.56 -5.49 7.29
C ARG A 85 -3.60 -4.37 7.73
N LEU A 86 -4.02 -3.11 7.65
CA LEU A 86 -3.22 -1.97 8.10
C LEU A 86 -3.33 -1.72 9.61
N GLU A 87 -4.31 -2.31 10.30
CA GLU A 87 -4.49 -2.13 11.75
C GLU A 87 -3.18 -2.33 12.56
N PRO A 88 -2.39 -3.41 12.35
CA PRO A 88 -1.13 -3.58 13.09
C PRO A 88 -0.09 -2.49 12.78
N VAL A 89 -0.07 -1.97 11.55
CA VAL A 89 0.84 -0.89 11.14
C VAL A 89 0.47 0.40 11.84
N ILE A 90 -0.83 0.74 11.89
CA ILE A 90 -1.33 1.92 12.59
C ILE A 90 -0.99 1.85 14.08
N MET A 91 -1.18 0.68 14.71
CA MET A 91 -0.82 0.48 16.11
C MET A 91 0.67 0.71 16.37
N GLU A 92 1.55 0.27 15.47
CA GLU A 92 2.99 0.47 15.64
C GLU A 92 3.40 1.91 15.31
N LEU A 93 2.76 2.59 14.35
CA LEU A 93 2.98 4.02 14.08
C LEU A 93 2.71 4.88 15.32
N GLU A 94 1.66 4.57 16.08
CA GLU A 94 1.34 5.29 17.34
C GLU A 94 2.41 5.09 18.43
N ARG A 95 3.21 4.02 18.35
CA ARG A 95 4.26 3.70 19.34
C ARG A 95 5.64 4.23 18.94
N GLN A 96 5.86 4.51 17.66
CA GLN A 96 7.14 4.90 17.13
C GLN A 96 7.22 6.41 16.90
N SER A 97 8.42 6.96 17.02
CA SER A 97 8.72 8.33 16.62
C SER A 97 9.48 8.32 15.30
N ASN A 98 9.41 9.43 14.55
CA ASN A 98 10.22 9.67 13.34
C ASN A 98 10.21 8.51 12.33
N VAL A 99 9.02 8.15 11.87
CA VAL A 99 8.82 7.10 10.85
C VAL A 99 8.45 7.76 9.51
N LEU A 100 9.11 7.32 8.44
CA LEU A 100 8.71 7.60 7.06
C LEU A 100 8.10 6.33 6.45
N VAL A 101 6.86 6.42 5.99
CA VAL A 101 6.20 5.34 5.27
C VAL A 101 6.28 5.58 3.77
N VAL A 102 6.73 4.59 3.02
CA VAL A 102 6.82 4.57 1.56
C VAL A 102 5.97 3.39 1.05
N SER A 103 4.66 3.61 0.90
CA SER A 103 3.69 2.59 0.44
C SER A 103 3.60 2.50 -1.08
#